data_AF-D6LIK6-F1
#
_entry.id   AF-D6LIK6-F1
#
_cell.length_a   1.000
_cell.length_b   1.000
_cell.length_c   1.000
_cell.angle_alpha   90.00
_cell.angle_beta   90.00
_cell.angle_gamma   90.00
#
_symmetry.space_group_name_H-M   'P 1'
#
loop_
_entity.id
_entity.type
_entity.pdbx_description
1 polymer ?
#
loop_
_entity_poly.entity_id
_entity_poly.type
_entity_poly.pdbx_seq_one_letter_code
_entity_poly.pdbx_strand_id
1 'polypeptide(L)'
;MLELDVKVIDSKWSVAKFTKIENIKDSNYVEWSDGETRFYTNIICINKQDPHKPFVVYNKDINILTSLVAVINREPMVWRARYGKRYYYIDSFGDMDTAVDVYSTSDDTRYNLGNYFETEIEAKRVLDSKEWREFWERVRGGEIGNE
;
A
#
# COMPACT_ATOMS: atom_id res chain seq x y z
N MET A 1 2.58 -0.16 10.92
CA MET A 1 1.94 0.79 11.84
C MET A 1 2.74 2.08 11.94
N LEU A 2 2.05 3.20 11.76
CA LEU A 2 2.51 4.56 11.98
C LEU A 2 1.78 5.16 13.19
N GLU A 3 2.51 5.81 14.09
CA GLU A 3 1.93 6.70 15.09
C GLU A 3 2.39 8.13 14.83
N LEU A 4 1.47 9.08 14.96
CA LEU A 4 1.67 10.47 14.57
C LEU A 4 1.40 11.38 15.77
N ASP A 5 2.36 12.25 16.07
CA ASP A 5 2.18 13.39 16.97
C ASP A 5 2.11 14.68 16.15
N VAL A 6 1.20 15.59 16.50
CA VAL A 6 0.99 16.86 15.80
C VAL A 6 0.91 18.00 16.80
N LYS A 7 1.77 19.00 16.61
CA LYS A 7 1.82 20.21 17.42
C LYS A 7 1.50 21.43 16.57
N VAL A 8 0.45 22.15 16.95
CA VAL A 8 0.07 23.43 16.32
C VAL A 8 1.12 24.49 16.65
N ILE A 9 1.61 25.19 15.63
CA ILE A 9 2.58 26.29 15.76
C ILE A 9 1.84 27.62 15.75
N ASP A 10 0.97 27.82 14.75
CA ASP A 10 0.19 29.04 14.56
C ASP A 10 -1.16 28.73 13.88
N SER A 11 -1.88 29.77 13.42
CA SER A 11 -3.19 29.63 12.78
C SER A 11 -3.17 28.89 11.44
N LYS A 12 -2.00 28.80 10.78
CA LYS A 12 -1.82 28.23 9.45
C LYS A 12 -1.09 26.88 9.47
N TRP A 13 -0.14 26.71 10.39
CA TRP A 13 0.84 25.63 10.35
C TRP A 13 0.91 24.81 11.64
N SER A 14 1.18 23.52 11.45
CA SER A 14 1.53 22.56 12.49
C SER A 14 2.84 21.84 12.13
N VAL A 15 3.54 21.33 13.14
CA VAL A 15 4.61 20.33 12.97
C VAL A 15 4.03 18.96 13.29
N ALA A 16 4.26 18.01 12.39
CA ALA A 16 3.95 16.61 12.60
C ALA A 16 5.23 15.79 12.77
N LYS A 17 5.18 14.72 13.55
CA LYS A 17 6.29 13.78 13.76
C LYS A 17 5.75 12.36 13.88
N PHE A 18 6.36 11.42 13.17
CA PHE A 18 6.09 10.01 13.41
C PHE A 18 6.79 9.57 14.70
N THR A 19 6.03 9.17 15.71
CA THR A 19 6.57 8.65 16.98
C THR A 19 6.92 7.17 16.88
N LYS A 20 6.26 6.45 15.97
CA LYS A 20 6.46 5.02 15.73
C LYS A 20 6.31 4.68 14.25
N ILE A 21 7.19 3.83 13.74
CA ILE A 21 7.18 3.32 12.36
C ILE A 21 7.58 1.85 12.40
N GLU A 22 6.65 0.95 12.09
CA GLU A 22 6.88 -0.51 12.11
C GLU A 22 6.22 -1.18 10.92
N ASN A 23 6.88 -2.16 10.28
CA ASN A 23 6.29 -2.97 9.21
C ASN A 23 5.64 -2.17 8.07
N ILE A 24 6.24 -1.02 7.71
CA ILE A 24 5.77 -0.17 6.60
C ILE A 24 6.53 -0.52 5.33
N LYS A 25 5.78 -0.81 4.26
CA LYS A 25 6.30 -1.04 2.91
C LYS A 25 5.84 0.06 1.97
N ASP A 26 6.56 0.24 0.86
CA ASP A 26 6.13 1.11 -0.22
C ASP A 26 4.76 0.68 -0.75
N SER A 27 3.88 1.65 -1.01
CA SER A 27 2.50 1.46 -1.44
C SER A 27 1.96 2.73 -2.11
N ASN A 28 0.66 2.75 -2.41
CA ASN A 28 -0.04 3.97 -2.83
C ASN A 28 -0.09 5.08 -1.77
N TYR A 29 0.04 4.71 -0.50
CA TYR A 29 -0.21 5.62 0.62
C TYR A 29 1.07 6.04 1.34
N VAL A 30 2.15 5.26 1.18
CA VAL A 30 3.47 5.56 1.78
C VAL A 30 4.57 5.20 0.80
N GLU A 31 5.57 6.07 0.72
CA GLU A 31 6.82 5.84 -0.01
C GLU A 31 8.02 6.16 0.89
N TRP A 32 9.03 5.30 0.88
CA TRP A 32 10.37 5.62 1.39
C TRP A 32 11.12 6.50 0.40
N SER A 33 11.58 7.67 0.85
CA SER A 33 12.20 8.69 0.01
C SER A 33 13.60 9.09 0.51
N ASP A 34 14.48 9.45 -0.43
CA ASP A 34 15.80 10.04 -0.15
C ASP A 34 15.69 11.52 0.25
N GLY A 35 14.54 12.14 -0.04
CA GLY A 35 14.22 13.51 0.32
C GLY A 35 13.57 13.62 1.70
N GLU A 36 13.27 14.85 2.13
CA GLU A 36 12.62 15.09 3.41
C GLU A 36 11.23 14.46 3.50
N THR A 37 10.79 14.16 4.73
CA THR A 37 9.44 13.67 4.97
C THR A 37 8.42 14.72 4.51
N ARG A 38 7.49 14.31 3.66
CA ARG A 38 6.47 15.18 3.08
C ARG A 38 5.13 14.46 3.01
N PHE A 39 4.08 15.23 3.14
CA PHE A 39 2.72 14.77 3.02
C PHE A 39 2.05 15.43 1.82
N TYR A 40 1.44 14.60 0.98
CA TYR A 40 0.52 14.98 -0.07
C TYR A 40 -0.83 14.33 0.22
N THR A 41 -1.91 14.84 -0.40
CA THR A 41 -3.29 14.44 -0.09
C THR A 41 -3.54 12.93 -0.03
N ASN A 42 -2.81 12.13 -0.83
CA ASN A 42 -2.96 10.68 -0.92
C ASN A 42 -1.72 9.87 -0.53
N ILE A 43 -0.56 10.49 -0.26
CA ILE A 43 0.69 9.77 -0.01
C ILE A 43 1.59 10.49 1.00
N ILE A 44 2.24 9.69 1.85
CA ILE A 44 3.26 10.14 2.80
C ILE A 44 4.61 9.65 2.28
N CYS A 45 5.49 10.57 1.92
CA CYS A 45 6.89 10.26 1.67
C CYS A 45 7.65 10.35 2.99
N ILE A 46 8.23 9.25 3.47
CA ILE A 46 9.02 9.19 4.71
C ILE A 46 10.50 9.22 4.35
N ASN A 47 11.27 10.14 4.97
CA ASN A 47 12.71 10.20 4.77
C ASN A 47 13.37 8.91 5.27
N LYS A 48 14.10 8.20 4.40
CA LYS A 48 14.72 6.91 4.74
C LYS A 48 15.94 7.03 5.67
N GLN A 49 16.61 8.19 5.70
CA GLN A 49 17.80 8.42 6.52
C GLN A 49 17.48 8.89 7.95
N ASP A 50 16.37 9.62 8.11
CA ASP A 50 15.89 10.19 9.37
C ASP A 50 14.35 10.16 9.40
N PRO A 51 13.76 8.96 9.58
CA PRO A 51 12.31 8.76 9.41
C PRO A 51 11.48 9.38 10.53
N HIS A 52 12.10 9.74 11.65
CA HIS A 52 11.47 10.42 12.78
C HIS A 52 11.67 11.93 12.76
N LYS A 53 12.31 12.49 11.71
CA LYS A 53 12.44 13.94 11.52
C LYS A 53 11.06 14.59 11.44
N PRO A 54 10.77 15.63 12.22
CA PRO A 54 9.51 16.36 12.11
C PRO A 54 9.36 17.07 10.76
N PHE A 55 8.12 17.24 10.30
CA PHE A 55 7.78 17.90 9.04
C PHE A 55 6.60 18.85 9.22
N VAL A 56 6.52 19.87 8.36
CA VAL A 56 5.48 20.92 8.44
C VAL A 56 4.23 20.49 7.67
N VAL A 57 3.06 20.78 8.24
CA VAL A 57 1.75 20.47 7.65
C VAL A 57 0.82 21.66 7.82
N TYR A 58 -0.01 21.95 6.82
CA TYR A 58 -1.06 22.96 6.95
C TYR A 58 -2.16 22.49 7.88
N ASN A 59 -2.65 23.37 8.75
CA ASN A 59 -3.71 23.04 9.71
C ASN A 59 -4.97 22.46 9.03
N LYS A 60 -5.33 23.01 7.86
CA LYS A 60 -6.48 22.54 7.06
C LYS A 60 -6.36 21.10 6.57
N ASP A 61 -5.14 20.56 6.47
CA ASP A 61 -4.88 19.23 5.90
C ASP A 61 -4.58 18.17 6.98
N ILE A 62 -4.58 18.54 8.27
CA ILE A 62 -4.32 17.62 9.40
C ILE A 62 -5.31 16.43 9.38
N ASN A 63 -6.59 16.70 9.15
CA ASN A 63 -7.60 15.63 9.10
C ASN A 63 -7.34 14.63 7.96
N ILE A 64 -6.81 15.12 6.83
CA ILE A 64 -6.46 14.27 5.69
C ILE A 64 -5.26 13.41 6.06
N LEU A 65 -4.21 14.01 6.64
CA LEU A 65 -3.03 13.28 7.11
C LEU A 65 -3.39 12.18 8.13
N THR A 66 -4.19 12.51 9.15
CA THR A 66 -4.61 11.54 10.17
C THR A 66 -5.46 10.42 9.58
N SER A 67 -6.34 10.75 8.62
CA SER A 67 -7.14 9.74 7.91
C SER A 67 -6.26 8.81 7.08
N LEU A 68 -5.26 9.35 6.39
CA LEU A 68 -4.31 8.56 5.62
C LEU A 68 -3.48 7.63 6.51
N VAL A 69 -3.00 8.11 7.67
CA VAL A 69 -2.33 7.27 8.69
C VAL A 69 -3.25 6.14 9.16
N ALA A 70 -4.53 6.42 9.37
CA ALA A 70 -5.51 5.40 9.76
C ALA A 70 -5.73 4.34 8.67
N VAL A 71 -5.74 4.72 7.39
CA VAL A 71 -5.80 3.79 6.25
C VAL A 71 -4.56 2.90 6.21
N ILE A 72 -3.37 3.51 6.29
CA ILE A 72 -2.06 2.83 6.31
C ILE A 72 -1.98 1.79 7.44
N ASN A 73 -2.57 2.09 8.59
CA ASN A 73 -2.56 1.18 9.74
C ASN A 73 -3.58 0.05 9.65
N ARG A 74 -4.66 0.22 8.87
CA ARG A 74 -5.75 -0.74 8.78
C ARG A 74 -5.54 -1.73 7.65
N GLU A 75 -5.09 -1.26 6.49
CA GLU A 75 -4.94 -2.09 5.31
C GLU A 75 -3.57 -2.78 5.33
N PRO A 76 -3.51 -4.09 5.04
CA PRO A 76 -2.22 -4.75 4.84
C PRO A 76 -1.51 -4.07 3.67
N MET A 77 -0.36 -3.47 3.94
CA MET A 77 0.40 -2.77 2.90
C MET A 77 1.00 -3.79 1.94
N VAL A 78 0.36 -3.96 0.80
CA VAL A 78 0.93 -4.70 -0.34
C VAL A 78 1.88 -3.75 -1.06
N TRP A 79 3.01 -4.28 -1.51
CA TRP A 79 3.91 -3.52 -2.35
C TRP A 79 3.19 -3.09 -3.64
N ARG A 80 3.38 -1.83 -4.06
CA ARG A 80 2.92 -1.36 -5.38
C ARG A 80 4.09 -0.92 -6.25
N ALA A 81 4.05 -1.30 -7.51
CA ALA A 81 5.04 -0.83 -8.48
C ALA A 81 4.87 0.68 -8.72
N ARG A 82 5.98 1.39 -8.96
CA ARG A 82 5.92 2.79 -9.40
C ARG A 82 5.38 2.87 -10.84
N TYR A 83 4.85 4.04 -11.22
CA TYR A 83 4.43 4.29 -12.60
C TYR A 83 5.49 3.84 -13.63
N GLY A 84 5.08 3.06 -14.61
CA GLY A 84 5.95 2.50 -15.64
C GLY A 84 6.82 1.32 -15.18
N LYS A 85 6.61 0.79 -13.97
CA LYS A 85 7.30 -0.41 -13.47
C LYS A 85 6.42 -1.64 -13.57
N ARG A 86 7.07 -2.79 -13.68
CA ARG A 86 6.38 -4.08 -13.82
C ARG A 86 5.97 -4.65 -12.47
N TYR A 87 4.89 -5.42 -12.50
CA TYR A 87 4.44 -6.29 -11.42
C TYR A 87 3.99 -7.64 -12.00
N TYR A 88 3.92 -8.66 -11.15
CA TYR A 88 3.44 -9.99 -11.48
C TYR A 88 2.03 -10.18 -10.92
N TYR A 89 1.21 -10.99 -11.60
CA TYR A 89 -0.12 -11.35 -11.16
C TYR A 89 -0.49 -12.76 -11.68
N ILE A 90 -1.51 -13.36 -11.10
CA ILE A 90 -2.11 -14.61 -11.60
C ILE A 90 -3.29 -14.23 -12.51
N ASP A 91 -3.29 -14.69 -13.75
CA ASP A 91 -4.30 -14.35 -14.73
C ASP A 91 -5.61 -15.15 -14.55
N SER A 92 -6.58 -14.92 -15.44
CA SER A 92 -7.88 -15.60 -15.38
C SER A 92 -7.82 -17.09 -15.70
N PHE A 93 -6.72 -17.59 -16.28
CA PHE A 93 -6.51 -19.01 -16.56
C PHE A 93 -5.78 -19.71 -15.41
N GLY A 94 -5.29 -18.96 -14.42
CA GLY A 94 -4.49 -19.46 -13.32
C GLY A 94 -3.01 -19.53 -13.65
N ASP A 95 -2.54 -18.82 -14.68
CA ASP A 95 -1.14 -18.73 -15.04
C ASP A 95 -0.51 -17.42 -14.54
N MET A 96 0.81 -17.40 -14.40
CA MET A 96 1.52 -16.17 -14.04
C MET A 96 1.70 -15.26 -15.27
N ASP A 97 1.41 -13.98 -15.11
CA ASP A 97 1.64 -12.96 -16.12
C ASP A 97 2.20 -11.68 -15.48
N THR A 98 2.62 -10.72 -16.31
CA THR A 98 3.17 -9.43 -15.90
C THR A 98 2.46 -8.28 -16.58
N ALA A 99 2.36 -7.16 -15.87
CA ALA A 99 1.86 -5.90 -16.43
C ALA A 99 2.77 -4.75 -16.00
N VAL A 100 2.68 -3.63 -16.73
CA VAL A 100 3.32 -2.37 -16.35
C VAL A 100 2.27 -1.52 -15.65
N ASP A 101 2.52 -1.16 -14.39
CA ASP A 101 1.61 -0.30 -13.63
C ASP A 101 1.63 1.11 -14.22
N VAL A 102 0.53 1.50 -14.83
CA VAL A 102 0.31 2.86 -15.34
C VAL A 102 -0.80 3.56 -14.56
N TYR A 103 -1.11 3.06 -13.36
CA TYR A 103 -2.21 3.49 -12.51
C TYR A 103 -3.55 3.43 -13.22
N SER A 104 -3.73 2.40 -14.06
CA SER A 104 -5.01 2.14 -14.71
C SER A 104 -5.99 1.50 -13.73
N THR A 105 -7.29 1.53 -14.08
CA THR A 105 -8.32 0.84 -13.31
C THR A 105 -8.03 -0.66 -13.15
N SER A 106 -7.41 -1.30 -14.14
CA SER A 106 -7.00 -2.71 -14.04
C SER A 106 -5.86 -2.91 -13.04
N ASP A 107 -4.90 -1.99 -13.00
CA ASP A 107 -3.79 -2.03 -12.01
C ASP A 107 -4.34 -1.86 -10.59
N ASP A 108 -5.21 -0.87 -10.39
CA ASP A 108 -5.87 -0.61 -9.10
C ASP A 108 -6.71 -1.81 -8.65
N THR A 109 -7.46 -2.43 -9.57
CA THR A 109 -8.28 -3.60 -9.26
C THR A 109 -7.43 -4.78 -8.80
N ARG A 110 -6.34 -5.09 -9.52
CA ARG A 110 -5.40 -6.17 -9.15
C ARG A 110 -4.72 -5.89 -7.81
N TYR A 111 -4.25 -4.66 -7.61
CA TYR A 111 -3.63 -4.21 -6.36
C TYR A 111 -4.60 -4.36 -5.17
N ASN A 112 -5.82 -3.84 -5.29
CA ASN A 112 -6.82 -3.91 -4.22
C ASN A 112 -7.30 -5.34 -3.93
N LEU A 113 -7.30 -6.22 -4.94
CA LEU A 113 -7.59 -7.63 -4.78
C LEU A 113 -6.45 -8.38 -4.05
N GLY A 114 -5.24 -7.82 -4.02
CA GLY A 114 -4.03 -8.51 -3.55
C GLY A 114 -3.44 -9.47 -4.59
N ASN A 115 -3.93 -9.45 -5.83
CA ASN A 115 -3.36 -10.19 -6.97
C ASN A 115 -2.27 -9.35 -7.65
N TYR A 116 -1.26 -8.95 -6.88
CA TYR A 116 -0.27 -7.96 -7.26
C TYR A 116 1.03 -8.23 -6.51
N PHE A 117 2.06 -8.70 -7.22
CA PHE A 117 3.30 -9.20 -6.62
C PHE A 117 4.52 -8.47 -7.17
N GLU A 118 5.50 -8.21 -6.30
CA GLU A 118 6.77 -7.58 -6.69
C GLU A 118 7.63 -8.53 -7.51
N THR A 119 7.61 -9.81 -7.14
CA THR A 119 8.44 -10.83 -7.76
C THR A 119 7.64 -12.03 -8.27
N GLU A 120 8.16 -12.67 -9.32
CA GLU A 120 7.62 -13.94 -9.83
C GLU A 120 7.57 -15.01 -8.74
N ILE A 121 8.57 -15.03 -7.83
CA ILE A 121 8.66 -16.00 -6.74
C ILE A 121 7.48 -15.85 -5.77
N GLU A 122 7.08 -14.62 -5.45
CA GLU A 122 5.91 -14.36 -4.60
C GLU A 122 4.63 -14.83 -5.26
N ALA A 123 4.42 -14.49 -6.54
CA ALA A 123 3.27 -14.93 -7.31
C ALA A 123 3.20 -16.46 -7.38
N LYS A 124 4.34 -17.11 -7.67
CA LYS A 124 4.46 -18.57 -7.76
C LYS A 124 4.14 -19.25 -6.44
N ARG A 125 4.58 -18.70 -5.31
CA ARG A 125 4.25 -19.26 -3.98
C ARG A 125 2.75 -19.26 -3.71
N VAL A 126 2.04 -18.22 -4.12
CA VAL A 126 0.57 -18.17 -4.01
C VAL A 126 -0.07 -19.17 -4.96
N LEU A 127 0.37 -19.21 -6.21
CA LEU A 127 -0.17 -20.14 -7.22
C LEU A 127 0.01 -21.62 -6.82
N ASP A 128 1.19 -21.97 -6.32
CA ASP A 128 1.52 -23.33 -5.87
C ASP A 128 0.98 -23.64 -4.45
N SER A 129 0.31 -22.69 -3.80
CA SER A 129 -0.20 -22.86 -2.43
C SER A 129 -1.38 -23.82 -2.38
N LYS A 130 -1.52 -24.46 -1.21
CA LYS A 130 -2.65 -25.35 -0.93
C LYS A 130 -3.95 -24.53 -0.89
N GLU A 131 -3.90 -23.35 -0.32
CA GLU A 131 -5.02 -22.41 -0.15
C GLU A 131 -5.61 -21.99 -1.49
N TRP A 132 -4.77 -21.64 -2.47
CA TRP A 132 -5.23 -21.29 -3.81
C TRP A 132 -5.94 -22.47 -4.50
N ARG A 133 -5.32 -23.66 -4.45
CA ARG A 133 -5.88 -24.86 -5.07
C ARG A 133 -7.21 -25.26 -4.44
N GLU A 134 -7.26 -25.34 -3.11
CA GLU A 134 -8.48 -25.73 -2.38
C GLU A 134 -9.60 -24.70 -2.58
N PHE A 135 -9.29 -23.40 -2.63
CA PHE A 135 -10.28 -22.37 -2.94
C PHE A 135 -10.96 -22.64 -4.28
N TRP A 136 -10.19 -22.85 -5.35
CA TRP A 136 -10.76 -23.09 -6.69
C TRP A 136 -11.41 -24.46 -6.84
N GLU A 137 -10.92 -25.49 -6.13
CA GLU A 137 -11.59 -26.80 -6.04
C GLU A 137 -12.98 -26.65 -5.43
N ARG A 138 -13.11 -25.87 -4.34
CA ARG A 138 -14.39 -25.60 -3.67
C ARG A 138 -15.34 -24.74 -4.52
N VAL A 139 -14.83 -23.72 -5.21
CA VAL A 139 -15.62 -22.95 -6.19
C VAL A 139 -16.17 -23.87 -7.28
N ARG A 140 -15.33 -24.74 -7.85
CA ARG A 140 -15.74 -25.71 -8.88
C ARG A 140 -16.75 -26.74 -8.35
N GLY A 141 -16.60 -27.15 -7.09
CA GLY A 141 -17.54 -28.04 -6.40
C GLY A 141 -18.87 -27.39 -6.02
N GLY A 142 -19.02 -26.07 -6.22
CA GLY A 142 -20.20 -25.31 -5.81
C GLY A 142 -20.30 -25.15 -4.30
N GLU A 143 -19.22 -25.25 -3.53
CA GLU A 143 -19.25 -25.08 -2.07
C GLU A 143 -19.17 -23.60 -1.64
N ILE A 144 -18.83 -22.72 -2.58
CA ILE A 144 -18.68 -21.27 -2.37
C ILE A 144 -19.66 -20.56 -3.29
N GLY A 145 -20.43 -19.60 -2.76
CA GLY A 145 -21.35 -18.77 -3.53
C GLY A 145 -22.76 -19.35 -3.75
N ASN A 146 -23.08 -20.47 -3.10
CA ASN A 146 -24.45 -20.99 -3.06
C ASN A 146 -25.25 -20.29 -1.94
N GLU A 147 -25.83 -19.13 -2.26
CA GLU A 147 -27.01 -18.57 -1.58
C GLU A 147 -28.15 -18.39 -2.60
#